data_AF-A0A847B8V3-F1
#
_entry.id   AF-A0A847B8V3-F1
#
_cell.length_a   1.000
_cell.length_b   1.000
_cell.length_c   1.000
_cell.angle_alpha   90.00
_cell.angle_beta   90.00
_cell.angle_gamma   90.00
#
_symmetry.space_group_name_H-M   'P 1'
#
loop_
_entity.id
_entity.type
_entity.pdbx_description
1 polymer ?
#
loop_
_entity_poly.entity_id
_entity_poly.type
_entity_poly.pdbx_seq_one_letter_code
_entity_poly.pdbx_strand_id
1 'polypeptide(L)'
;MKIKKYGFALVLTALVVSISGCVKETTDNYFQIDQSQYKSTFNELRTDYVYKAEANQSGDVKVLVVPVELKGYLASSLPAGREGTREQINNVVFGASPSEDPTSELQWESLKSFYYKSSYEQCNIEGYTTDWWYVDQSPTQFKSGASVQGLIGEINDYYRSGADENVNPKDFDANGDGYIDLVILVYSCKQKVLGQKDDVFWAYCTQSSTSADIDNPNISRYIWLSQNFMFENGYWEGNTHKDWTSGQIANREAKLDAHTFIHEVGHGLGLADYYSYDDGDISAMGKLDMMDYNVGDHNAYSKALYGWISPYVVEGRATITIDSFQNTGDSIIVPIRSSNWKETTYSLLDEYLILEYDTIDNLVVFDSLHKYANAYPIWFSQAGVRVIHVDSRIGVFSRSSHSFLGYTEKSKIENDANYVYFAHDNTLSRTVRGNRLAQVMSKSGSLMTMTALNSDLFVQGDSFGYDTFSNFKMNSGAELGFKFQITEMNETSCTIDFYVA
;
A
#
# COMPACT_ATOMS: atom_id res chain seq x y z
N MET A 1 -7.52 -62.04 -73.34
CA MET A 1 -6.50 -61.07 -72.86
C MET A 1 -7.18 -60.10 -71.89
N LYS A 2 -6.69 -60.02 -70.63
CA LYS A 2 -7.18 -59.25 -69.44
C LYS A 2 -8.56 -59.71 -68.90
N ILE A 3 -8.78 -60.42 -67.79
CA ILE A 3 -8.26 -60.54 -66.39
C ILE A 3 -8.65 -59.40 -65.42
N LYS A 4 -9.56 -59.76 -64.48
CA LYS A 4 -9.75 -59.31 -63.06
C LYS A 4 -10.29 -57.88 -62.82
N LYS A 5 -11.01 -57.57 -61.73
CA LYS A 5 -11.23 -58.22 -60.42
C LYS A 5 -12.44 -57.55 -59.73
N TYR A 6 -13.24 -58.33 -59.01
CA TYR A 6 -14.20 -57.85 -58.00
C TYR A 6 -13.44 -57.45 -56.72
N GLY A 7 -13.85 -56.34 -56.09
CA GLY A 7 -13.34 -55.88 -54.79
C GLY A 7 -14.46 -55.90 -53.74
N PHE A 8 -14.29 -56.79 -52.75
CA PHE A 8 -15.09 -56.90 -51.53
C PHE A 8 -14.87 -55.68 -50.63
N ALA A 9 -15.95 -55.10 -50.09
CA ALA A 9 -15.89 -54.18 -48.96
C ALA A 9 -16.02 -54.99 -47.66
N LEU A 10 -14.97 -54.96 -46.83
CA LEU A 10 -14.93 -55.60 -45.52
C LEU A 10 -15.49 -54.61 -44.49
N VAL A 11 -16.62 -54.95 -43.86
CA VAL A 11 -17.16 -54.23 -42.70
C VAL A 11 -16.41 -54.73 -41.46
N LEU A 12 -15.60 -53.86 -40.85
CA LEU A 12 -14.92 -54.14 -39.59
C LEU A 12 -15.78 -53.60 -38.44
N THR A 13 -16.42 -54.49 -37.69
CA THR A 13 -17.16 -54.17 -36.47
C THR A 13 -16.15 -53.94 -35.34
N ALA A 14 -15.96 -52.69 -34.93
CA ALA A 14 -15.16 -52.36 -33.75
C ALA A 14 -16.00 -52.52 -32.48
N LEU A 15 -15.61 -53.48 -31.66
CA LEU A 15 -16.13 -53.75 -30.32
C LEU A 15 -15.67 -52.61 -29.39
N VAL A 16 -16.57 -51.73 -28.94
CA VAL A 16 -16.26 -50.72 -27.93
C VAL A 16 -16.33 -51.37 -26.55
N VAL A 17 -15.15 -51.65 -25.98
CA VAL A 17 -15.00 -52.00 -24.56
C VAL A 17 -15.03 -50.70 -23.77
N SER A 18 -16.04 -50.51 -22.94
CA SER A 18 -16.13 -49.41 -21.98
C SER A 18 -15.09 -49.62 -20.88
N ILE A 19 -13.94 -48.96 -21.01
CA ILE A 19 -13.02 -48.76 -19.91
C ILE A 19 -13.51 -47.51 -19.19
N SER A 20 -14.03 -47.66 -17.97
CA SER A 20 -14.28 -46.53 -17.07
C SER A 20 -12.93 -45.87 -16.75
N GLY A 21 -12.50 -44.96 -17.63
CA GLY A 21 -11.48 -43.98 -17.30
C GLY A 21 -12.07 -43.06 -16.24
N CYS A 22 -11.50 -43.08 -15.05
CA CYS A 22 -11.68 -42.01 -14.09
C CYS A 22 -11.18 -40.75 -14.78
N VAL A 23 -12.09 -39.91 -15.27
CA VAL A 23 -11.77 -38.56 -15.69
C VAL A 23 -11.27 -37.89 -14.42
N LYS A 24 -9.96 -37.61 -14.33
CA LYS A 24 -9.50 -36.50 -13.49
C LYS A 24 -10.17 -35.28 -14.10
N GLU A 25 -11.36 -34.92 -13.59
CA GLU A 25 -11.89 -33.59 -13.84
C GLU A 25 -10.80 -32.63 -13.39
N THR A 26 -10.25 -31.85 -14.30
CA THR A 26 -9.29 -30.80 -13.96
C THR A 26 -10.04 -29.78 -13.11
N THR A 27 -9.64 -29.69 -11.85
CA THR A 27 -10.28 -28.94 -10.76
C THR A 27 -9.75 -27.51 -10.66
N ASP A 28 -9.45 -26.84 -11.76
CA ASP A 28 -8.77 -25.53 -11.73
C ASP A 28 -9.74 -24.39 -12.11
N ASN A 29 -10.77 -24.18 -11.28
CA ASN A 29 -11.74 -23.10 -11.49
C ASN A 29 -11.25 -21.79 -10.87
N TYR A 30 -10.24 -21.19 -11.48
CA TYR A 30 -9.71 -19.87 -11.13
C TYR A 30 -9.10 -19.18 -12.36
N PHE A 31 -8.93 -17.86 -12.28
CA PHE A 31 -8.22 -17.06 -13.28
C PHE A 31 -7.37 -15.99 -12.58
N GLN A 32 -6.43 -15.36 -13.28
CA GLN A 32 -5.69 -14.21 -12.75
C GLN A 32 -6.30 -12.90 -13.22
N ILE A 33 -6.37 -11.91 -12.32
CA ILE A 33 -6.84 -10.57 -12.65
C ILE A 33 -5.91 -9.88 -13.66
N ASP A 34 -6.50 -9.21 -14.65
CA ASP A 34 -5.81 -8.26 -15.53
C ASP A 34 -5.62 -6.90 -14.81
N GLN A 35 -4.40 -6.63 -14.36
CA GLN A 35 -4.02 -5.41 -13.63
C GLN A 35 -4.33 -4.12 -14.38
N SER A 36 -4.25 -4.13 -15.71
CA SER A 36 -4.35 -2.91 -16.52
C SER A 36 -5.73 -2.23 -16.41
N GLN A 37 -6.77 -3.02 -16.16
CA GLN A 37 -8.15 -2.55 -16.06
C GLN A 37 -8.43 -1.87 -14.71
N TYR A 38 -7.74 -2.27 -13.64
CA TYR A 38 -8.03 -1.78 -12.29
C TYR A 38 -7.18 -0.57 -11.91
N LYS A 39 -5.94 -0.48 -12.41
CA LYS A 39 -5.10 0.69 -12.18
C LYS A 39 -5.78 1.97 -12.71
N SER A 40 -6.33 1.94 -13.92
CA SER A 40 -7.10 3.07 -14.47
C SER A 40 -8.33 3.38 -13.63
N THR A 41 -9.09 2.35 -13.24
CA THR A 41 -10.31 2.49 -12.44
C THR A 41 -10.02 3.08 -11.05
N PHE A 42 -8.92 2.68 -10.41
CA PHE A 42 -8.47 3.22 -9.12
C PHE A 42 -8.09 4.70 -9.23
N ASN A 43 -7.26 5.05 -10.23
CA ASN A 43 -6.85 6.43 -10.45
C ASN A 43 -8.05 7.33 -10.82
N GLU A 44 -8.99 6.82 -11.63
CA GLU A 44 -10.24 7.51 -11.97
C GLU A 44 -11.10 7.78 -10.72
N LEU A 45 -11.30 6.76 -9.88
CA LEU A 45 -12.09 6.87 -8.66
C LEU A 45 -11.52 7.94 -7.72
N ARG A 46 -10.19 7.99 -7.60
CA ARG A 46 -9.50 8.93 -6.72
C ARG A 46 -9.52 10.36 -7.27
N THR A 47 -9.42 10.50 -8.59
CA THR A 47 -9.42 11.82 -9.24
C THR A 47 -10.81 12.41 -9.50
N ASP A 48 -11.89 11.63 -9.38
CA ASP A 48 -13.28 12.12 -9.50
C ASP A 48 -13.66 13.12 -8.40
N TYR A 49 -13.10 12.94 -7.20
CA TYR A 49 -13.47 13.72 -6.02
C TYR A 49 -12.28 14.29 -5.27
N VAL A 50 -11.39 13.43 -4.81
CA VAL A 50 -10.44 13.81 -3.76
C VAL A 50 -9.20 14.43 -4.35
N TYR A 51 -8.66 13.92 -5.46
CA TYR A 51 -7.34 14.32 -5.95
C TYR A 51 -7.39 14.95 -7.34
N LYS A 52 -6.50 15.91 -7.62
CA LYS A 52 -6.39 16.52 -8.95
C LYS A 52 -5.54 15.70 -9.93
N ALA A 53 -4.58 14.97 -9.38
CA ALA A 53 -3.56 14.23 -10.10
C ALA A 53 -2.96 13.18 -9.16
N GLU A 54 -2.33 12.18 -9.75
CA GLU A 54 -1.63 11.12 -9.02
C GLU A 54 -0.27 10.87 -9.66
N ALA A 55 0.72 10.65 -8.81
CA ALA A 55 2.02 10.17 -9.24
C ALA A 55 1.87 8.81 -9.91
N ASN A 56 2.76 8.51 -10.85
CA ASN A 56 2.90 7.15 -11.34
C ASN A 56 3.17 6.20 -10.17
N GLN A 57 2.46 5.07 -10.11
CA GLN A 57 2.68 4.02 -9.11
C GLN A 57 3.69 2.97 -9.56
N SER A 58 4.22 3.07 -10.79
CA SER A 58 5.14 2.09 -11.39
C SER A 58 6.02 2.75 -12.44
N GLY A 59 7.08 2.06 -12.88
CA GLY A 59 8.13 2.61 -13.71
C GLY A 59 9.01 3.56 -12.89
N ASP A 60 9.53 4.57 -13.57
CA ASP A 60 10.29 5.63 -12.92
C ASP A 60 9.32 6.64 -12.29
N VAL A 61 9.36 6.73 -10.97
CA VAL A 61 8.54 7.64 -10.17
C VAL A 61 9.44 8.77 -9.66
N LYS A 62 9.20 9.98 -10.17
CA LYS A 62 10.05 11.14 -9.93
C LYS A 62 9.65 11.85 -8.65
N VAL A 63 10.64 12.10 -7.78
CA VAL A 63 10.42 12.73 -6.47
C VAL A 63 11.31 13.96 -6.31
N LEU A 64 10.69 15.11 -6.08
CA LEU A 64 11.39 16.32 -5.69
C LEU A 64 11.40 16.44 -4.15
N VAL A 65 12.58 16.37 -3.54
CA VAL A 65 12.73 16.51 -2.09
C VAL A 65 13.23 17.92 -1.78
N VAL A 66 12.44 18.68 -1.02
CA VAL A 66 12.72 20.08 -0.68
C VAL A 66 12.93 20.19 0.83
N PRO A 67 14.19 20.29 1.30
CA PRO A 67 14.46 20.67 2.68
C PRO A 67 13.97 22.11 2.96
N VAL A 68 13.17 22.29 4.01
CA VAL A 68 12.52 23.57 4.36
C VAL A 68 13.08 24.11 5.67
N GLU A 69 13.78 25.24 5.59
CA GLU A 69 14.35 25.93 6.74
C GLU A 69 13.35 26.96 7.29
N LEU A 70 12.86 26.73 8.51
CA LEU A 70 11.89 27.61 9.15
C LEU A 70 12.55 28.70 10.00
N LYS A 71 11.90 29.87 10.10
CA LYS A 71 12.35 30.97 10.96
C LYS A 71 12.49 30.49 12.42
N GLY A 72 13.69 30.67 12.96
CA GLY A 72 14.04 30.24 14.33
C GLY A 72 14.52 28.80 14.45
N TYR A 73 14.49 28.02 13.36
CA TYR A 73 14.96 26.64 13.30
C TYR A 73 15.88 26.51 12.08
N LEU A 74 17.04 27.16 12.15
CA LEU A 74 17.99 27.16 11.05
C LEU A 74 18.58 25.77 10.84
N ALA A 75 18.71 25.34 9.59
CA ALA A 75 19.36 24.10 9.19
C ALA A 75 20.83 24.05 9.65
N SER A 76 21.50 25.20 9.73
CA SER A 76 22.85 25.29 10.31
C SER A 76 22.92 24.93 11.79
N SER A 77 21.79 24.97 12.50
CA SER A 77 21.68 24.63 13.92
C SER A 77 21.22 23.19 14.16
N LEU A 78 20.96 22.43 13.09
CA LEU A 78 20.68 21.00 13.19
C LEU A 78 21.94 20.25 13.66
N PRO A 79 21.80 19.09 14.33
CA PRO A 79 22.94 18.39 14.89
C PRO A 79 24.02 18.03 13.86
N ALA A 80 23.64 17.61 12.64
CA ALA A 80 24.57 17.33 11.55
C ALA A 80 24.88 18.57 10.68
N GLY A 81 24.37 19.76 11.05
CA GLY A 81 24.47 20.99 10.26
C GLY A 81 23.65 20.94 8.96
N ARG A 82 23.71 22.03 8.18
CA ARG A 82 22.93 22.21 6.95
C ARG A 82 23.19 21.12 5.91
N GLU A 83 24.46 20.99 5.52
CA GLU A 83 24.87 20.02 4.50
C GLU A 83 24.74 18.59 5.00
N GLY A 84 25.12 18.33 6.26
CA GLY A 84 25.04 16.98 6.80
C GLY A 84 23.62 16.48 6.95
N THR A 85 22.68 17.32 7.39
CA THR A 85 21.27 16.91 7.43
C THR A 85 20.66 16.81 6.03
N ARG A 86 21.06 17.65 5.06
CA ARG A 86 20.62 17.50 3.67
C ARG A 86 21.07 16.16 3.08
N GLU A 87 22.31 15.76 3.34
CA GLU A 87 22.84 14.45 2.95
C GLU A 87 22.06 13.30 3.61
N GLN A 88 21.75 13.40 4.90
CA GLN A 88 20.92 12.40 5.60
C GLN A 88 19.51 12.27 5.01
N ILE A 89 18.88 13.40 4.67
CA ILE A 89 17.59 13.42 3.95
C ILE A 89 17.72 12.69 2.62
N ASN A 90 18.77 13.01 1.85
CA ASN A 90 19.03 12.34 0.58
C ASN A 90 19.24 10.83 0.76
N ASN A 91 19.96 10.40 1.81
CA ASN A 91 20.21 8.99 2.09
C ASN A 91 18.94 8.25 2.50
N VAL A 92 18.04 8.87 3.28
CA VAL A 92 16.74 8.27 3.62
C VAL A 92 15.85 8.06 2.41
N VAL A 93 15.91 8.96 1.43
CA VAL A 93 15.07 8.86 0.24
C VAL A 93 15.72 7.97 -0.83
N PHE A 94 17.00 8.16 -1.13
CA PHE A 94 17.67 7.58 -2.30
C PHE A 94 18.90 6.71 -1.99
N GLY A 95 19.30 6.61 -0.71
CA GLY A 95 20.48 5.86 -0.30
C GLY A 95 20.36 4.35 -0.48
N ALA A 96 21.49 3.67 -0.49
CA ALA A 96 21.54 2.21 -0.51
C ALA A 96 21.19 1.64 0.87
N SER A 97 20.35 0.60 0.92
CA SER A 97 20.06 -0.14 2.15
C SER A 97 21.31 -0.90 2.66
N PRO A 98 21.36 -1.34 3.94
CA PRO A 98 22.44 -2.18 4.45
C PRO A 98 22.64 -3.49 3.70
N SER A 99 21.59 -3.99 3.04
CA SER A 99 21.67 -5.19 2.20
C SER A 99 22.38 -4.94 0.87
N GLU A 100 22.36 -3.70 0.38
CA GLU A 100 23.01 -3.27 -0.86
C GLU A 100 24.42 -2.71 -0.58
N ASP A 101 24.60 -2.00 0.53
CA ASP A 101 25.86 -1.46 1.00
C ASP A 101 25.99 -1.62 2.54
N PRO A 102 26.90 -2.48 3.03
CA PRO A 102 27.07 -2.70 4.47
C PRO A 102 27.63 -1.48 5.21
N THR A 103 28.10 -0.45 4.49
CA THR A 103 28.55 0.83 5.06
C THR A 103 27.44 1.87 5.15
N SER A 104 26.22 1.53 4.74
CA SER A 104 25.07 2.43 4.76
C SER A 104 24.83 3.08 6.13
N GLU A 105 24.42 4.34 6.10
CA GLU A 105 23.93 5.07 7.28
C GLU A 105 22.52 4.63 7.70
N LEU A 106 21.78 3.93 6.83
CA LEU A 106 20.48 3.35 7.13
C LEU A 106 20.61 2.11 8.03
N GLN A 107 19.54 1.77 8.74
CA GLN A 107 19.42 0.49 9.44
C GLN A 107 18.57 -0.55 8.70
N TRP A 108 17.73 -0.08 7.78
CA TRP A 108 16.79 -0.86 6.99
C TRP A 108 16.76 -0.29 5.57
N GLU A 109 15.60 -0.12 4.95
CA GLU A 109 15.48 0.39 3.59
C GLU A 109 15.49 1.92 3.53
N SER A 110 15.95 2.46 2.40
CA SER A 110 15.57 3.81 1.98
C SER A 110 14.18 3.78 1.38
N LEU A 111 13.59 4.95 1.13
CA LEU A 111 12.36 5.04 0.35
C LEU A 111 12.52 4.30 -1.01
N LYS A 112 13.62 4.56 -1.70
CA LYS A 112 13.92 3.94 -2.99
C LYS A 112 14.01 2.42 -2.90
N SER A 113 14.82 1.89 -2.00
CA SER A 113 15.03 0.45 -1.92
C SER A 113 13.78 -0.28 -1.43
N PHE A 114 12.98 0.35 -0.54
CA PHE A 114 11.68 -0.16 -0.11
C PHE A 114 10.72 -0.33 -1.29
N TYR A 115 10.46 0.75 -2.04
CA TYR A 115 9.48 0.70 -3.14
C TYR A 115 9.94 -0.20 -4.28
N TYR A 116 11.25 -0.27 -4.56
CA TYR A 116 11.80 -1.21 -5.53
C TYR A 116 11.52 -2.67 -5.13
N LYS A 117 11.80 -3.03 -3.87
CA LYS A 117 11.56 -4.40 -3.36
C LYS A 117 10.07 -4.73 -3.21
N SER A 118 9.29 -3.80 -2.65
CA SER A 118 7.85 -3.97 -2.39
C SER A 118 7.07 -4.18 -3.68
N SER A 119 7.46 -3.48 -4.75
CA SER A 119 6.82 -3.57 -6.06
C SER A 119 7.32 -4.70 -6.95
N TYR A 120 8.23 -5.56 -6.46
CA TYR A 120 8.88 -6.59 -7.29
C TYR A 120 9.57 -5.98 -8.51
N GLU A 121 10.37 -4.93 -8.26
CA GLU A 121 11.16 -4.19 -9.26
C GLU A 121 10.32 -3.34 -10.24
N GLN A 122 9.02 -3.16 -9.98
CA GLN A 122 8.12 -2.43 -10.87
C GLN A 122 8.03 -0.92 -10.57
N CYS A 123 8.51 -0.45 -9.43
CA CYS A 123 8.50 0.95 -9.02
C CYS A 123 9.92 1.40 -8.64
N ASN A 124 10.52 2.22 -9.48
CA ASN A 124 11.84 2.81 -9.26
C ASN A 124 11.68 4.28 -8.85
N ILE A 125 11.89 4.56 -7.57
CA ILE A 125 11.91 5.92 -7.05
C ILE A 125 13.24 6.58 -7.40
N GLU A 126 13.18 7.71 -8.09
CA GLU A 126 14.34 8.52 -8.41
C GLU A 126 14.01 10.01 -8.35
N GLY A 127 15.03 10.86 -8.26
CA GLY A 127 14.79 12.28 -8.11
C GLY A 127 15.97 13.04 -7.56
N TYR A 128 15.67 14.15 -6.88
CA TYR A 128 16.67 15.10 -6.44
C TYR A 128 16.30 15.73 -5.10
N THR A 129 17.31 15.88 -4.23
CA THR A 129 17.19 16.65 -3.00
C THR A 129 17.78 18.04 -3.24
N THR A 130 16.95 19.07 -3.19
CA THR A 130 17.37 20.46 -3.44
C THR A 130 18.23 21.01 -2.31
N ASP A 131 18.81 22.19 -2.52
CA ASP A 131 19.26 23.01 -1.39
C ASP A 131 18.10 23.43 -0.48
N TRP A 132 18.44 23.80 0.75
CA TRP A 132 17.46 24.24 1.74
C TRP A 132 16.77 25.55 1.33
N TRP A 133 15.44 25.50 1.23
CA TRP A 133 14.59 26.65 0.97
C TRP A 133 14.19 27.33 2.29
N TYR A 134 14.47 28.63 2.41
CA TYR A 134 14.17 29.41 3.63
C TYR A 134 12.75 29.98 3.61
N VAL A 135 12.07 29.82 4.74
CA VAL A 135 10.72 30.34 4.97
C VAL A 135 10.74 31.29 6.16
N ASP A 136 10.29 32.53 5.96
CA ASP A 136 10.15 33.55 7.02
C ASP A 136 8.88 33.32 7.90
N GLN A 137 8.59 32.06 8.20
CA GLN A 137 7.51 31.63 9.10
C GLN A 137 8.08 30.72 10.18
N SER A 138 7.77 31.03 11.44
CA SER A 138 8.12 30.20 12.60
C SER A 138 7.01 29.21 12.92
N PRO A 139 7.29 28.13 13.68
CA PRO A 139 6.25 27.21 14.14
C PRO A 139 5.08 27.91 14.85
N THR A 140 5.34 28.95 15.65
CA THR A 140 4.27 29.72 16.30
C THR A 140 3.38 30.47 15.31
N GLN A 141 3.89 30.87 14.14
CA GLN A 141 3.08 31.50 13.09
C GLN A 141 2.19 30.48 12.36
N PHE A 142 2.67 29.26 12.12
CA PHE A 142 1.81 28.18 11.62
C PHE A 142 0.68 27.85 12.60
N LYS A 143 0.98 27.79 13.90
CA LYS A 143 -0.03 27.62 14.94
C LYS A 143 -1.12 28.71 14.93
N SER A 144 -0.76 29.94 14.55
CA SER A 144 -1.66 31.09 14.56
C SER A 144 -2.33 31.40 13.21
N GLY A 145 -2.11 30.56 12.19
CA GLY A 145 -2.87 30.60 10.93
C GLY A 145 -2.04 30.59 9.65
N ALA A 146 -0.70 30.58 9.69
CA ALA A 146 0.08 30.27 8.50
C ALA A 146 -0.16 28.81 8.10
N SER A 147 -0.16 28.53 6.80
CA SER A 147 -0.42 27.18 6.27
C SER A 147 0.67 26.80 5.27
N VAL A 148 1.00 25.50 5.24
CA VAL A 148 1.94 24.97 4.23
C VAL A 148 1.37 25.17 2.83
N GLN A 149 0.05 25.09 2.69
CA GLN A 149 -0.68 25.44 1.48
C GLN A 149 -0.30 26.82 0.91
N GLY A 150 -0.20 27.83 1.77
CA GLY A 150 0.17 29.19 1.37
C GLY A 150 1.59 29.29 0.79
N LEU A 151 2.47 28.34 1.14
CA LEU A 151 3.85 28.29 0.69
C LEU A 151 4.02 27.63 -0.69
N ILE A 152 3.06 26.81 -1.13
CA ILE A 152 3.20 26.04 -2.37
C ILE A 152 3.41 26.94 -3.59
N GLY A 153 2.72 28.09 -3.65
CA GLY A 153 2.94 29.08 -4.71
C GLY A 153 4.36 29.65 -4.70
N GLU A 154 4.88 29.96 -3.51
CA GLU A 154 6.24 30.49 -3.34
C GLU A 154 7.31 29.46 -3.74
N ILE A 155 7.08 28.17 -3.43
CA ILE A 155 7.97 27.08 -3.84
C ILE A 155 7.98 26.92 -5.36
N ASN A 156 6.80 26.94 -6.00
CA ASN A 156 6.70 26.90 -7.46
C ASN A 156 7.47 28.07 -8.09
N ASP A 157 7.26 29.30 -7.60
CA ASP A 157 7.94 30.49 -8.11
C ASP A 157 9.46 30.42 -7.89
N TYR A 158 9.91 29.92 -6.74
CA TYR A 158 11.32 29.76 -6.40
C TYR A 158 12.02 28.85 -7.42
N TYR A 159 11.51 27.65 -7.66
CA TYR A 159 12.15 26.72 -8.60
C TYR A 159 11.95 27.11 -10.07
N ARG A 160 10.82 27.73 -10.43
CA ARG A 160 10.62 28.30 -11.78
C ARG A 160 11.61 29.43 -12.09
N SER A 161 12.05 30.18 -11.08
CA SER A 161 13.04 31.25 -11.27
C SER A 161 14.46 30.75 -11.56
N GLY A 162 14.70 29.44 -11.48
CA GLY A 162 16.03 28.84 -11.62
C GLY A 162 16.90 29.03 -10.38
N ALA A 163 16.29 29.18 -9.19
CA ALA A 163 17.02 29.35 -7.94
C ALA A 163 17.85 28.12 -7.55
N ASP A 164 17.48 26.93 -8.05
CA ASP A 164 18.31 25.72 -8.07
C ASP A 164 18.47 25.30 -9.53
N GLU A 165 19.69 25.40 -10.08
CA GLU A 165 19.97 25.14 -11.49
C GLU A 165 19.79 23.66 -11.90
N ASN A 166 19.69 22.75 -10.92
CA ASN A 166 19.46 21.33 -11.15
C ASN A 166 17.97 20.96 -11.14
N VAL A 167 17.08 21.91 -10.84
CA VAL A 167 15.64 21.66 -10.76
C VAL A 167 14.95 22.25 -11.98
N ASN A 168 14.55 21.38 -12.89
CA ASN A 168 13.55 21.68 -13.92
C ASN A 168 12.24 20.96 -13.56
N PRO A 169 11.14 21.67 -13.23
CA PRO A 169 9.87 21.04 -12.85
C PRO A 169 9.34 20.02 -13.85
N LYS A 170 9.62 20.18 -15.16
CA LYS A 170 9.21 19.21 -16.19
C LYS A 170 9.84 17.83 -16.03
N ASP A 171 11.00 17.75 -15.39
CA ASP A 171 11.69 16.46 -15.20
C ASP A 171 11.01 15.60 -14.13
N PHE A 172 10.05 16.17 -13.40
CA PHE A 172 9.28 15.52 -12.33
C PHE A 172 7.78 15.40 -12.64
N ASP A 173 7.37 15.64 -13.89
CA ASP A 173 6.01 15.43 -14.41
C ASP A 173 6.07 14.29 -15.43
N ALA A 174 6.24 13.05 -14.94
CA ALA A 174 6.47 11.90 -15.81
C ALA A 174 5.21 11.48 -16.59
N ASN A 175 4.02 11.83 -16.09
CA ASN A 175 2.75 11.53 -16.75
C ASN A 175 2.26 12.65 -17.70
N GLY A 176 2.90 13.84 -17.65
CA GLY A 176 2.62 14.98 -18.52
C GLY A 176 1.29 15.67 -18.21
N ASP A 177 0.79 15.59 -16.98
CA ASP A 177 -0.50 16.16 -16.57
C ASP A 177 -0.40 17.63 -16.12
N GLY A 178 0.81 18.18 -16.09
CA GLY A 178 1.10 19.57 -15.71
C GLY A 178 1.27 19.74 -14.21
N TYR A 179 1.45 18.65 -13.46
CA TYR A 179 1.83 18.65 -12.07
C TYR A 179 3.14 17.89 -11.82
N ILE A 180 3.86 18.30 -10.78
CA ILE A 180 4.97 17.51 -10.25
C ILE A 180 4.37 16.28 -9.56
N ASP A 181 4.82 15.08 -9.95
CA ASP A 181 4.29 13.79 -9.53
C ASP A 181 4.28 13.65 -8.00
N LEU A 182 5.45 13.82 -7.37
CA LEU A 182 5.61 13.70 -5.93
C LEU A 182 6.61 14.71 -5.36
N VAL A 183 6.18 15.43 -4.32
CA VAL A 183 7.03 16.36 -3.58
C VAL A 183 7.09 16.00 -2.09
N ILE A 184 8.29 15.95 -1.53
CA ILE A 184 8.51 15.75 -0.10
C ILE A 184 9.13 17.03 0.48
N LEU A 185 8.35 17.75 1.28
CA LEU A 185 8.79 18.92 2.03
C LEU A 185 9.31 18.49 3.41
N VAL A 186 10.62 18.60 3.62
CA VAL A 186 11.28 18.12 4.85
C VAL A 186 11.72 19.29 5.71
N TYR A 187 10.97 19.62 6.77
CA TYR A 187 11.24 20.82 7.55
C TYR A 187 12.25 20.61 8.69
N SER A 188 12.91 21.71 9.08
CA SER A 188 14.05 21.71 10.00
C SER A 188 13.72 21.51 11.48
N CYS A 189 12.51 21.84 11.95
CA CYS A 189 12.13 21.61 13.35
C CYS A 189 11.65 20.18 13.63
N LYS A 190 11.57 19.78 14.90
CA LYS A 190 11.00 18.48 15.30
C LYS A 190 9.47 18.48 15.12
N GLN A 191 8.88 17.30 14.87
CA GLN A 191 7.45 17.08 14.68
C GLN A 191 6.56 17.51 15.87
N LYS A 192 7.12 17.55 17.10
CA LYS A 192 6.41 17.99 18.33
C LYS A 192 6.91 19.33 18.86
N VAL A 193 7.42 20.20 17.99
CA VAL A 193 8.03 21.49 18.39
C VAL A 193 7.08 22.40 19.19
N LEU A 194 5.77 22.25 19.02
CA LEU A 194 4.73 22.99 19.76
C LEU A 194 4.08 22.20 20.91
N GLY A 195 4.56 20.98 21.19
CA GLY A 195 4.12 20.15 22.31
C GLY A 195 2.74 19.50 22.16
N GLN A 196 2.16 19.45 20.96
CA GLN A 196 0.85 18.86 20.68
C GLN A 196 0.97 17.68 19.71
N LYS A 197 0.06 16.69 19.80
CA LYS A 197 0.07 15.48 18.97
C LYS A 197 -0.44 15.70 17.55
N ASP A 198 -1.36 16.64 17.36
CA ASP A 198 -2.10 16.86 16.10
C ASP A 198 -1.85 18.26 15.52
N ASP A 199 -0.60 18.70 15.55
CA ASP A 199 -0.21 20.00 15.01
C ASP A 199 0.10 19.88 13.51
N VAL A 200 0.19 21.02 12.82
CA VAL A 200 0.68 21.15 11.43
C VAL A 200 2.08 20.56 11.22
N PHE A 201 2.77 20.16 12.30
CA PHE A 201 4.07 19.50 12.31
C PHE A 201 3.98 17.99 12.56
N TRP A 202 2.81 17.36 12.58
CA TRP A 202 2.77 15.91 12.34
C TRP A 202 2.99 15.61 10.85
N ALA A 203 3.42 14.40 10.51
CA ALA A 203 3.57 14.00 9.11
C ALA A 203 2.20 13.88 8.45
N TYR A 204 2.08 14.31 7.19
CA TYR A 204 0.90 14.09 6.37
C TYR A 204 1.22 14.25 4.88
N CYS A 205 0.41 13.59 4.05
CA CYS A 205 0.29 13.84 2.62
C CYS A 205 -1.00 14.59 2.31
N THR A 206 -0.93 15.65 1.52
CA THR A 206 -2.12 16.40 1.08
C THR A 206 -1.96 16.95 -0.33
N GLN A 207 -2.94 17.76 -0.77
CA GLN A 207 -2.95 18.40 -2.07
C GLN A 207 -3.04 19.92 -1.97
N SER A 208 -2.58 20.57 -3.02
CA SER A 208 -2.57 22.01 -3.19
C SER A 208 -3.74 22.51 -4.03
N SER A 209 -3.91 23.83 -4.08
CA SER A 209 -4.94 24.54 -4.82
C SER A 209 -4.44 25.02 -6.19
N THR A 210 -3.21 24.66 -6.57
CA THR A 210 -2.63 25.04 -7.87
C THR A 210 -3.39 24.39 -9.02
N SER A 211 -3.21 24.94 -10.23
CA SER A 211 -3.77 24.39 -11.47
C SER A 211 -2.65 23.77 -12.29
N ALA A 212 -2.98 22.79 -13.13
CA ALA A 212 -2.04 22.17 -14.04
C ALA A 212 -1.37 23.20 -14.96
N ASP A 213 -0.08 23.02 -15.22
CA ASP A 213 0.71 23.84 -16.14
C ASP A 213 1.73 22.95 -16.86
N ILE A 214 1.39 22.52 -18.08
CA ILE A 214 2.20 21.61 -18.91
C ILE A 214 3.60 22.20 -19.23
N ASP A 215 3.72 23.53 -19.24
CA ASP A 215 4.98 24.19 -19.53
C ASP A 215 5.85 24.41 -18.30
N ASN A 216 5.24 24.50 -17.12
CA ASN A 216 5.94 24.62 -15.86
C ASN A 216 5.14 23.87 -14.79
N PRO A 217 5.30 22.55 -14.66
CA PRO A 217 4.45 21.75 -13.78
C PRO A 217 4.37 22.30 -12.36
N ASN A 218 3.17 22.33 -11.82
CA ASN A 218 2.91 22.84 -10.47
C ASN A 218 2.92 21.71 -9.44
N ILE A 219 3.28 22.01 -8.21
CA ILE A 219 3.06 21.07 -7.11
C ILE A 219 1.55 20.90 -6.90
N SER A 220 1.03 19.69 -7.13
CA SER A 220 -0.33 19.29 -6.75
C SER A 220 -0.30 18.59 -5.41
N ARG A 221 0.39 17.44 -5.32
CA ARG A 221 0.50 16.67 -4.08
C ARG A 221 1.82 16.92 -3.40
N TYR A 222 1.79 17.02 -2.08
CA TYR A 222 3.00 17.15 -1.30
C TYR A 222 2.87 16.44 0.04
N ILE A 223 4.01 15.95 0.50
CA ILE A 223 4.21 15.39 1.83
C ILE A 223 4.88 16.46 2.67
N TRP A 224 4.42 16.65 3.90
CA TRP A 224 5.01 17.56 4.87
C TRP A 224 5.44 16.78 6.10
N LEU A 225 6.74 16.69 6.34
CA LEU A 225 7.28 15.92 7.47
C LEU A 225 8.60 16.51 8.01
N SER A 226 8.89 16.17 9.27
CA SER A 226 10.08 16.63 9.98
C SER A 226 11.29 15.80 9.59
N GLN A 227 12.46 16.44 9.42
CA GLN A 227 13.73 15.70 9.31
C GLN A 227 13.97 14.73 10.49
N ASN A 228 13.45 15.06 11.68
CA ASN A 228 13.60 14.23 12.88
C ASN A 228 12.95 12.84 12.77
N PHE A 229 12.04 12.60 11.82
CA PHE A 229 11.47 11.25 11.62
C PHE A 229 12.53 10.23 11.22
N MET A 230 13.63 10.68 10.61
CA MET A 230 14.77 9.81 10.26
C MET A 230 15.48 9.17 11.46
N PHE A 231 15.15 9.60 12.69
CA PHE A 231 15.77 9.15 13.93
C PHE A 231 14.77 8.67 14.99
N GLU A 232 13.46 8.61 14.67
CA GLU A 232 12.40 8.25 15.63
C GLU A 232 12.53 6.81 16.15
N ASN A 233 13.10 5.95 15.31
CA ASN A 233 13.38 4.56 15.64
C ASN A 233 14.29 4.40 16.88
N GLY A 234 15.20 5.35 17.11
CA GLY A 234 16.21 5.25 18.17
C GLY A 234 17.10 4.02 18.01
N TYR A 235 17.45 3.37 19.10
CA TYR A 235 18.15 2.09 19.12
C TYR A 235 17.81 1.29 20.36
N TRP A 236 18.14 0.00 20.34
CA TRP A 236 17.87 -0.92 21.44
C TRP A 236 19.19 -1.34 22.11
N GLU A 237 19.28 -1.14 23.44
CA GLU A 237 20.36 -1.69 24.27
C GLU A 237 19.76 -2.77 25.18
N GLY A 238 19.95 -4.03 24.79
CA GLY A 238 19.18 -5.14 25.36
C GLY A 238 17.68 -4.93 25.11
N ASN A 239 16.87 -4.94 26.17
CA ASN A 239 15.42 -4.73 26.09
C ASN A 239 15.00 -3.26 26.32
N THR A 240 15.94 -2.31 26.33
CA THR A 240 15.66 -0.90 26.61
C THR A 240 15.80 -0.08 25.34
N HIS A 241 14.71 0.57 24.92
CA HIS A 241 14.72 1.55 23.84
C HIS A 241 15.41 2.84 24.29
N LYS A 242 16.22 3.42 23.41
CA LYS A 242 16.90 4.70 23.62
C LYS A 242 16.77 5.57 22.38
N ASP A 243 16.45 6.84 22.59
CA ASP A 243 16.48 7.84 21.51
C ASP A 243 17.93 8.22 21.20
N TRP A 244 18.20 8.53 19.92
CA TRP A 244 19.46 9.12 19.52
C TRP A 244 19.65 10.51 20.13
N THR A 245 20.82 10.76 20.71
CA THR A 245 21.18 12.08 21.23
C THR A 245 21.66 13.00 20.10
N SER A 246 21.56 14.32 20.29
CA SER A 246 22.11 15.29 19.33
C SER A 246 23.61 15.10 19.08
N GLY A 247 24.38 14.68 20.09
CA GLY A 247 25.81 14.37 19.92
C GLY A 247 26.05 13.19 18.99
N GLN A 248 25.28 12.11 19.14
CA GLN A 248 25.36 10.93 18.27
C GLN A 248 24.96 11.26 16.83
N ILE A 249 23.93 12.09 16.63
CA ILE A 249 23.54 12.55 15.30
C ILE A 249 24.66 13.41 14.69
N ALA A 250 25.23 14.34 15.45
CA ALA A 250 26.33 15.20 15.00
C ALA A 250 27.58 14.41 14.63
N ASN A 251 27.86 13.32 15.35
CA ASN A 251 29.00 12.44 15.12
C ASN A 251 28.75 11.33 14.08
N ARG A 252 27.58 11.31 13.42
CA ARG A 252 27.18 10.25 12.46
C ARG A 252 27.15 8.83 13.06
N GLU A 253 26.85 8.73 14.35
CA GLU A 253 26.66 7.45 15.04
C GLU A 253 25.21 6.95 14.93
N ALA A 254 24.25 7.88 14.80
CA ALA A 254 22.84 7.55 14.66
C ALA A 254 22.54 6.91 13.30
N LYS A 255 21.81 5.79 13.32
CA LYS A 255 21.33 5.15 12.10
C LYS A 255 20.02 5.77 11.62
N LEU A 256 19.93 5.95 10.31
CA LEU A 256 18.78 6.55 9.62
C LEU A 256 17.66 5.53 9.42
N ASP A 257 16.43 6.04 9.38
CA ASP A 257 15.21 5.27 9.21
C ASP A 257 14.24 5.93 8.23
N ALA A 258 13.65 5.17 7.32
CA ALA A 258 12.74 5.67 6.30
C ALA A 258 11.25 5.34 6.54
N HIS A 259 10.86 4.60 7.59
CA HIS A 259 9.49 4.06 7.73
C HIS A 259 8.39 5.13 7.62
N THR A 260 8.56 6.29 8.28
CA THR A 260 7.58 7.38 8.16
C THR A 260 7.59 8.01 6.75
N PHE A 261 8.75 8.14 6.10
CA PHE A 261 8.81 8.64 4.72
C PHE A 261 8.10 7.67 3.78
N ILE A 262 8.32 6.37 3.96
CA ILE A 262 7.68 5.31 3.19
C ILE A 262 6.16 5.35 3.36
N HIS A 263 5.67 5.44 4.59
CA HIS A 263 4.24 5.55 4.89
C HIS A 263 3.58 6.73 4.15
N GLU A 264 4.16 7.93 4.26
CA GLU A 264 3.60 9.14 3.63
C GLU A 264 3.66 9.09 2.11
N VAL A 265 4.69 8.46 1.54
CA VAL A 265 4.75 8.21 0.09
C VAL A 265 3.71 7.20 -0.34
N GLY A 266 3.31 6.27 0.51
CA GLY A 266 2.16 5.39 0.28
C GLY A 266 0.88 6.19 0.03
N HIS A 267 0.64 7.25 0.80
CA HIS A 267 -0.44 8.18 0.48
C HIS A 267 -0.21 8.92 -0.83
N GLY A 268 1.02 9.39 -1.07
CA GLY A 268 1.43 10.06 -2.31
C GLY A 268 1.07 9.27 -3.57
N LEU A 269 1.25 7.95 -3.52
CA LEU A 269 0.91 7.02 -4.60
C LEU A 269 -0.57 6.57 -4.61
N GLY A 270 -1.31 6.82 -3.53
CA GLY A 270 -2.76 6.70 -3.51
C GLY A 270 -3.37 5.82 -2.42
N LEU A 271 -2.61 5.26 -1.49
CA LEU A 271 -3.21 4.45 -0.42
C LEU A 271 -3.88 5.31 0.66
N ALA A 272 -4.92 4.76 1.28
CA ALA A 272 -5.51 5.28 2.50
C ALA A 272 -4.75 4.76 3.72
N ASP A 273 -4.95 5.40 4.87
CA ASP A 273 -4.57 4.81 6.15
C ASP A 273 -5.41 3.57 6.44
N TYR A 274 -4.77 2.56 7.02
CA TYR A 274 -5.45 1.37 7.52
C TYR A 274 -5.59 1.35 9.05
N TYR A 275 -4.99 2.29 9.76
CA TYR A 275 -5.35 2.58 11.15
C TYR A 275 -6.62 3.45 11.22
N SER A 276 -7.17 3.59 12.42
CA SER A 276 -8.31 4.46 12.69
C SER A 276 -7.88 5.77 13.31
N TYR A 277 -8.52 6.86 12.88
CA TYR A 277 -8.37 8.18 13.49
C TYR A 277 -9.31 8.39 14.70
N ASP A 278 -10.22 7.45 14.98
CA ASP A 278 -11.14 7.56 16.10
C ASP A 278 -10.50 7.11 17.41
N ASP A 279 -10.69 7.89 18.49
CA ASP A 279 -10.18 7.56 19.82
C ASP A 279 -10.73 6.21 20.32
N GLY A 280 -9.81 5.30 20.67
CA GLY A 280 -10.15 3.97 21.20
C GLY A 280 -10.59 2.98 20.14
N ASP A 281 -10.67 3.39 18.87
CA ASP A 281 -10.79 2.47 17.76
C ASP A 281 -9.45 1.78 17.50
N ILE A 282 -9.56 0.58 16.95
CA ILE A 282 -8.50 -0.41 16.86
C ILE A 282 -7.90 -0.43 15.47
N SER A 283 -6.67 -0.91 15.38
CA SER A 283 -5.97 -1.06 14.12
C SER A 283 -6.48 -2.31 13.38
N ALA A 284 -7.03 -2.08 12.19
CA ALA A 284 -7.75 -3.10 11.42
C ALA A 284 -6.80 -4.11 10.77
N MET A 285 -5.55 -3.72 10.47
CA MET A 285 -4.53 -4.61 9.93
C MET A 285 -3.67 -5.25 11.03
N GLY A 286 -4.14 -5.17 12.28
CA GLY A 286 -3.43 -5.71 13.43
C GLY A 286 -2.06 -5.07 13.67
N LYS A 287 -1.89 -3.84 13.22
CA LYS A 287 -0.67 -3.02 13.28
C LYS A 287 0.49 -3.54 12.45
N LEU A 288 0.25 -4.52 11.58
CA LEU A 288 1.28 -5.18 10.76
C LEU A 288 1.07 -4.85 9.28
N ASP A 289 1.05 -3.56 8.97
CA ASP A 289 1.06 -3.04 7.60
C ASP A 289 1.74 -1.67 7.59
N MET A 290 2.42 -1.36 6.49
CA MET A 290 3.06 -0.06 6.29
C MET A 290 2.05 1.10 6.37
N MET A 291 0.81 0.93 5.91
CA MET A 291 -0.25 1.95 5.99
C MET A 291 -1.06 1.92 7.30
N ASP A 292 -0.73 1.05 8.26
CA ASP A 292 -1.39 0.99 9.56
C ASP A 292 -0.46 1.52 10.67
N TYR A 293 0.72 0.90 10.84
CA TYR A 293 1.65 1.25 11.91
C TYR A 293 3.09 1.35 11.40
N ASN A 294 3.29 1.67 10.12
CA ASN A 294 4.62 1.78 9.51
C ASN A 294 5.47 0.52 9.71
N VAL A 295 4.86 -0.67 9.70
CA VAL A 295 5.52 -1.93 10.02
C VAL A 295 5.38 -2.90 8.85
N GLY A 296 6.51 -3.43 8.39
CA GLY A 296 6.64 -4.39 7.32
C GLY A 296 6.36 -3.82 5.94
N ASP A 297 5.76 -4.65 5.09
CA ASP A 297 5.48 -4.35 3.69
C ASP A 297 4.03 -3.87 3.49
N HIS A 298 3.70 -3.41 2.28
CA HIS A 298 2.32 -3.26 1.83
C HIS A 298 1.66 -4.63 1.63
N ASN A 299 0.42 -4.80 2.10
CA ASN A 299 -0.35 -6.03 1.86
C ASN A 299 -0.79 -6.23 0.39
N ALA A 300 -1.29 -7.43 0.07
CA ALA A 300 -1.77 -7.81 -1.26
C ALA A 300 -2.86 -6.89 -1.81
N TYR A 301 -3.78 -6.37 -0.99
CA TYR A 301 -4.79 -5.42 -1.46
C TYR A 301 -4.14 -4.12 -1.96
N SER A 302 -3.24 -3.53 -1.16
CA SER A 302 -2.49 -2.34 -1.56
C SER A 302 -1.68 -2.54 -2.84
N LYS A 303 -0.94 -3.65 -2.92
CA LYS A 303 -0.11 -3.95 -4.11
C LYS A 303 -0.97 -4.23 -5.35
N ALA A 304 -2.14 -4.83 -5.18
CA ALA A 304 -3.09 -5.03 -6.28
C ALA A 304 -3.67 -3.71 -6.78
N LEU A 305 -3.99 -2.76 -5.89
CA LEU A 305 -4.47 -1.42 -6.27
C LEU A 305 -3.43 -0.63 -7.09
N TYR A 306 -2.15 -0.71 -6.72
CA TYR A 306 -1.06 -0.11 -7.49
C TYR A 306 -0.81 -0.80 -8.84
N GLY A 307 -1.38 -2.00 -9.05
CA GLY A 307 -1.10 -2.82 -10.21
C GLY A 307 0.30 -3.42 -10.17
N TRP A 308 0.82 -3.79 -8.99
CA TRP A 308 2.08 -4.52 -8.86
C TRP A 308 1.87 -6.04 -8.85
N ILE A 309 0.67 -6.51 -8.51
CA ILE A 309 0.36 -7.95 -8.46
C ILE A 309 -0.98 -8.26 -9.12
N SER A 310 -1.11 -9.49 -9.63
CA SER A 310 -2.31 -10.04 -10.27
C SER A 310 -2.84 -11.20 -9.43
N PRO A 311 -3.74 -10.96 -8.46
CA PRO A 311 -4.26 -12.04 -7.63
C PRO A 311 -5.01 -13.09 -8.47
N TYR A 312 -4.94 -14.35 -8.04
CA TYR A 312 -5.80 -15.42 -8.56
C TYR A 312 -7.22 -15.26 -7.99
N VAL A 313 -8.26 -15.29 -8.80
CA VAL A 313 -9.67 -15.25 -8.37
C VAL A 313 -10.25 -16.65 -8.45
N VAL A 314 -10.80 -17.12 -7.33
CA VAL A 314 -11.45 -18.42 -7.25
C VAL A 314 -12.89 -18.35 -7.79
N GLU A 315 -13.24 -19.19 -8.75
CA GLU A 315 -14.59 -19.27 -9.34
C GLU A 315 -15.36 -20.54 -8.92
N GLY A 316 -14.63 -21.55 -8.45
CA GLY A 316 -15.20 -22.83 -8.06
C GLY A 316 -14.24 -23.71 -7.29
N ARG A 317 -14.37 -25.04 -7.47
CA ARG A 317 -13.40 -25.98 -6.92
C ARG A 317 -12.04 -25.71 -7.58
N ALA A 318 -11.03 -25.43 -6.76
CA ALA A 318 -9.68 -25.03 -7.18
C ALA A 318 -8.65 -25.67 -6.26
N THR A 319 -7.46 -25.99 -6.78
CA THR A 319 -6.25 -26.17 -5.96
C THR A 319 -5.24 -25.17 -6.47
N ILE A 320 -4.80 -24.24 -5.62
CA ILE A 320 -3.90 -23.16 -5.99
C ILE A 320 -2.68 -23.23 -5.07
N THR A 321 -1.48 -23.26 -5.66
CA THR A 321 -0.24 -23.07 -4.93
C THR A 321 0.22 -21.64 -5.14
N ILE A 322 0.49 -20.94 -4.03
CA ILE A 322 1.09 -19.60 -4.02
C ILE A 322 2.45 -19.65 -3.35
N ASP A 323 3.40 -18.90 -3.89
CA ASP A 323 4.72 -18.75 -3.31
C ASP A 323 4.74 -17.63 -2.25
N SER A 324 5.88 -17.47 -1.58
CA SER A 324 6.15 -16.38 -0.62
C SER A 324 5.69 -15.03 -1.16
N PHE A 325 4.77 -14.37 -0.43
CA PHE A 325 4.25 -13.07 -0.84
C PHE A 325 5.37 -12.02 -0.88
N GLN A 326 6.29 -12.06 0.08
CA GLN A 326 7.45 -11.15 0.18
C GLN A 326 8.38 -11.21 -1.04
N ASN A 327 8.35 -12.32 -1.79
CA ASN A 327 9.24 -12.56 -2.93
C ASN A 327 8.53 -12.58 -4.29
N THR A 328 7.26 -12.96 -4.34
CA THR A 328 6.55 -13.21 -5.62
C THR A 328 5.29 -12.36 -5.82
N GLY A 329 4.66 -11.90 -4.74
CA GLY A 329 3.37 -11.21 -4.81
C GLY A 329 2.18 -12.12 -5.11
N ASP A 330 2.38 -13.43 -5.12
CA ASP A 330 1.30 -14.39 -5.29
C ASP A 330 0.25 -14.21 -4.19
N SER A 331 -1.00 -14.09 -4.60
CA SER A 331 -2.15 -13.89 -3.71
C SER A 331 -3.43 -14.41 -4.34
N ILE A 332 -4.44 -14.66 -3.52
CA ILE A 332 -5.71 -15.26 -3.95
C ILE A 332 -6.88 -14.42 -3.45
N ILE A 333 -7.76 -13.99 -4.35
CA ILE A 333 -9.06 -13.41 -4.04
C ILE A 333 -10.12 -14.51 -3.95
N VAL A 334 -10.84 -14.53 -2.83
CA VAL A 334 -12.04 -15.32 -2.61
C VAL A 334 -13.24 -14.37 -2.67
N PRO A 335 -13.99 -14.37 -3.78
CA PRO A 335 -15.07 -13.41 -4.01
C PRO A 335 -16.33 -13.76 -3.23
N ILE A 336 -17.25 -12.79 -3.16
CA ILE A 336 -18.60 -13.03 -2.64
C ILE A 336 -19.42 -13.82 -3.65
N ARG A 337 -19.99 -14.93 -3.21
CA ARG A 337 -20.97 -15.70 -3.99
C ARG A 337 -22.39 -15.38 -3.52
N SER A 338 -22.99 -14.34 -4.11
CA SER A 338 -24.44 -14.12 -3.99
C SER A 338 -25.21 -15.10 -4.88
N SER A 339 -26.54 -15.19 -4.71
CA SER A 339 -27.39 -16.05 -5.56
C SER A 339 -27.31 -15.72 -7.07
N ASN A 340 -26.75 -14.57 -7.44
CA ASN A 340 -26.55 -14.11 -8.82
C ASN A 340 -25.05 -14.02 -9.23
N TRP A 341 -24.15 -14.75 -8.58
CA TRP A 341 -22.69 -14.70 -8.80
C TRP A 341 -22.20 -14.91 -10.26
N LYS A 342 -23.06 -15.37 -11.18
CA LYS A 342 -22.69 -15.53 -12.60
C LYS A 342 -22.61 -14.19 -13.37
N GLU A 343 -22.95 -13.08 -12.73
CA GLU A 343 -22.92 -11.73 -13.31
C GLU A 343 -21.87 -10.81 -12.63
N THR A 344 -21.08 -11.30 -11.68
CA THR A 344 -20.04 -10.47 -11.03
C THR A 344 -18.88 -10.18 -11.97
N THR A 345 -18.53 -8.90 -12.06
CA THR A 345 -17.42 -8.37 -12.87
C THR A 345 -16.04 -8.55 -12.24
N TYR A 346 -15.96 -9.17 -11.05
CA TYR A 346 -14.75 -9.48 -10.27
C TYR A 346 -13.79 -8.29 -10.17
N SER A 347 -14.17 -7.24 -9.44
CA SER A 347 -13.38 -6.03 -9.29
C SER A 347 -12.51 -6.03 -8.03
N LEU A 348 -11.33 -5.40 -8.09
CA LEU A 348 -10.58 -5.02 -6.87
C LEU A 348 -11.31 -3.97 -6.02
N LEU A 349 -12.39 -3.39 -6.57
CA LEU A 349 -13.28 -2.44 -5.92
C LEU A 349 -14.60 -3.11 -5.46
N ASP A 350 -14.60 -4.43 -5.29
CA ASP A 350 -15.69 -5.20 -4.69
C ASP A 350 -15.43 -5.48 -3.20
N GLU A 351 -16.32 -6.26 -2.59
CA GLU A 351 -16.08 -6.86 -1.29
C GLU A 351 -15.62 -8.32 -1.47
N TYR A 352 -14.54 -8.74 -0.79
CA TYR A 352 -13.91 -10.07 -0.93
C TYR A 352 -12.95 -10.38 0.22
N LEU A 353 -12.43 -11.62 0.27
CA LEU A 353 -11.23 -11.94 1.06
C LEU A 353 -10.02 -12.01 0.13
N ILE A 354 -8.86 -11.54 0.56
CA ILE A 354 -7.58 -11.76 -0.12
C ILE A 354 -6.62 -12.51 0.80
N LEU A 355 -5.99 -13.54 0.26
CA LEU A 355 -5.06 -14.44 0.94
C LEU A 355 -3.65 -14.19 0.41
N GLU A 356 -2.69 -14.12 1.31
CA GLU A 356 -1.26 -14.03 0.98
C GLU A 356 -0.46 -14.97 1.88
N TYR A 357 0.57 -15.63 1.32
CA TYR A 357 1.45 -16.49 2.10
C TYR A 357 2.60 -15.67 2.68
N ASP A 358 2.40 -15.22 3.91
CA ASP A 358 3.40 -14.44 4.64
C ASP A 358 4.54 -15.34 5.11
N THR A 359 5.76 -14.92 4.78
CA THR A 359 7.04 -15.53 5.13
C THR A 359 7.96 -14.47 5.72
N ILE A 360 9.00 -14.90 6.46
CA ILE A 360 9.92 -13.97 7.11
C ILE A 360 11.13 -13.76 6.20
N ASP A 361 10.90 -13.04 5.11
CA ASP A 361 11.91 -12.76 4.08
C ASP A 361 11.79 -11.31 3.57
N ASN A 362 12.82 -10.83 2.90
CA ASN A 362 12.86 -9.51 2.28
C ASN A 362 12.52 -8.37 3.26
N LEU A 363 11.55 -7.51 2.93
CA LEU A 363 11.24 -6.26 3.64
C LEU A 363 10.86 -6.47 5.12
N VAL A 364 10.22 -7.58 5.46
CA VAL A 364 9.68 -7.79 6.82
C VAL A 364 10.71 -8.35 7.80
N VAL A 365 11.90 -8.76 7.35
CA VAL A 365 12.94 -9.36 8.21
C VAL A 365 13.35 -8.41 9.32
N PHE A 366 13.57 -7.13 9.00
CA PHE A 366 14.01 -6.15 10.00
C PHE A 366 12.96 -5.99 11.11
N ASP A 367 11.69 -5.80 10.74
CA ASP A 367 10.59 -5.62 11.67
C ASP A 367 10.17 -6.90 12.40
N SER A 368 10.57 -8.08 11.90
CA SER A 368 10.39 -9.36 12.63
C SER A 368 11.39 -9.53 13.78
N LEU A 369 12.49 -8.77 13.75
CA LEU A 369 13.58 -8.85 14.72
C LEU A 369 13.61 -7.62 15.64
N HIS A 370 13.15 -6.47 15.15
CA HIS A 370 13.21 -5.19 15.83
C HIS A 370 11.87 -4.47 15.74
N LYS A 371 11.54 -3.67 16.74
CA LYS A 371 10.44 -2.72 16.62
C LYS A 371 10.94 -1.48 15.90
N TYR A 372 10.16 -0.95 14.96
CA TYR A 372 10.40 0.36 14.36
C TYR A 372 10.70 1.42 15.43
N ALA A 373 9.77 1.64 16.37
CA ALA A 373 10.00 2.47 17.56
C ALA A 373 9.33 1.87 18.81
N ASN A 374 9.60 2.42 20.01
CA ASN A 374 9.25 1.79 21.29
C ASN A 374 7.80 1.24 21.41
N ALA A 375 6.81 2.01 20.92
CA ALA A 375 5.39 1.69 21.02
C ALA A 375 4.85 0.81 19.86
N TYR A 376 5.70 0.47 18.90
CA TYR A 376 5.33 -0.26 17.69
C TYR A 376 5.44 -1.77 17.90
N PRO A 377 4.64 -2.58 17.18
CA PRO A 377 4.73 -4.04 17.24
C PRO A 377 5.99 -4.55 16.53
N ILE A 378 6.23 -5.85 16.67
CA ILE A 378 7.17 -6.62 15.86
C ILE A 378 6.33 -7.39 14.84
N TRP A 379 6.83 -7.58 13.63
CA TRP A 379 6.23 -8.43 12.60
C TRP A 379 6.09 -9.88 13.09
N PHE A 380 5.38 -10.71 12.33
CA PHE A 380 5.31 -12.14 12.59
C PHE A 380 6.71 -12.77 12.65
N SER A 381 6.84 -13.85 13.43
CA SER A 381 8.10 -14.59 13.56
C SER A 381 8.02 -16.01 12.96
N GLN A 382 6.95 -16.30 12.24
CA GLN A 382 6.72 -17.59 11.59
C GLN A 382 5.92 -17.36 10.30
N ALA A 383 6.05 -18.27 9.34
CA ALA A 383 5.27 -18.24 8.12
C ALA A 383 3.82 -18.71 8.34
N GLY A 384 2.92 -18.23 7.50
CA GLY A 384 1.52 -18.64 7.48
C GLY A 384 0.69 -17.81 6.51
N VAL A 385 -0.52 -18.26 6.21
CA VAL A 385 -1.43 -17.52 5.34
C VAL A 385 -2.13 -16.42 6.14
N ARG A 386 -1.96 -15.17 5.72
CA ARG A 386 -2.71 -14.02 6.21
C ARG A 386 -3.95 -13.83 5.35
N VAL A 387 -5.08 -13.60 6.00
CA VAL A 387 -6.38 -13.38 5.34
C VAL A 387 -6.82 -11.96 5.65
N ILE A 388 -7.14 -11.19 4.62
CA ILE A 388 -7.63 -9.82 4.75
C ILE A 388 -9.03 -9.77 4.16
N HIS A 389 -9.99 -9.30 4.95
CA HIS A 389 -11.32 -8.94 4.46
C HIS A 389 -11.28 -7.53 3.91
N VAL A 390 -11.61 -7.38 2.63
CA VAL A 390 -11.64 -6.12 1.90
C VAL A 390 -13.09 -5.78 1.55
N ASP A 391 -13.46 -4.53 1.77
CA ASP A 391 -14.73 -3.95 1.32
C ASP A 391 -14.45 -2.61 0.64
N SER A 392 -13.99 -2.68 -0.61
CA SER A 392 -13.58 -1.53 -1.41
C SER A 392 -14.68 -1.03 -2.35
N ARG A 393 -15.94 -1.43 -2.08
CA ARG A 393 -17.12 -1.05 -2.86
C ARG A 393 -17.22 0.46 -3.03
N ILE A 394 -17.55 0.87 -4.26
CA ILE A 394 -17.68 2.29 -4.61
C ILE A 394 -19.04 2.81 -4.12
N GLY A 395 -19.01 3.92 -3.41
CA GLY A 395 -20.18 4.68 -2.97
C GLY A 395 -20.40 5.93 -3.81
N VAL A 396 -21.67 6.27 -4.04
CA VAL A 396 -22.10 7.56 -4.56
C VAL A 396 -22.43 8.46 -3.38
N PHE A 397 -21.90 9.68 -3.38
CA PHE A 397 -22.09 10.67 -2.33
C PHE A 397 -22.61 11.99 -2.89
N SER A 398 -23.41 12.72 -2.12
CA SER A 398 -23.79 14.09 -2.49
C SER A 398 -22.62 15.04 -2.24
N ARG A 399 -22.28 15.90 -3.20
CA ARG A 399 -21.27 16.96 -2.98
C ARG A 399 -21.71 18.00 -1.96
N SER A 400 -23.01 18.21 -1.80
CA SER A 400 -23.56 19.25 -0.93
C SER A 400 -23.61 18.85 0.55
N SER A 401 -23.90 17.58 0.83
CA SER A 401 -24.08 17.06 2.19
C SER A 401 -23.06 16.00 2.58
N HIS A 402 -22.22 15.54 1.64
CA HIS A 402 -21.31 14.40 1.80
C HIS A 402 -22.00 13.10 2.24
N SER A 403 -23.33 13.02 2.12
CA SER A 403 -24.10 11.84 2.52
C SER A 403 -24.03 10.75 1.47
N PHE A 404 -23.87 9.51 1.92
CA PHE A 404 -23.95 8.31 1.09
C PHE A 404 -25.35 8.13 0.48
N LEU A 405 -25.41 7.90 -0.82
CA LEU A 405 -26.64 7.76 -1.61
C LEU A 405 -26.89 6.33 -2.09
N GLY A 406 -25.83 5.52 -2.19
CA GLY A 406 -25.92 4.14 -2.66
C GLY A 406 -24.58 3.64 -3.21
N TYR A 407 -24.50 2.34 -3.47
CA TYR A 407 -23.34 1.73 -4.11
C TYR A 407 -23.42 1.83 -5.64
N THR A 408 -22.27 1.76 -6.31
CA THR A 408 -22.17 1.74 -7.78
C THR A 408 -20.97 0.93 -8.24
N GLU A 409 -20.97 0.47 -9.49
CA GLU A 409 -19.80 -0.16 -10.13
C GLU A 409 -18.98 0.84 -10.96
N LYS A 410 -19.37 2.12 -10.96
CA LYS A 410 -18.73 3.15 -11.79
C LYS A 410 -17.66 3.89 -10.99
N SER A 411 -16.44 3.95 -11.54
CA SER A 411 -15.34 4.81 -11.07
C SER A 411 -15.56 6.30 -11.33
N LYS A 412 -16.57 6.67 -12.12
CA LYS A 412 -16.91 8.06 -12.46
C LYS A 412 -18.39 8.25 -12.73
N ILE A 413 -18.89 9.44 -12.42
CA ILE A 413 -20.27 9.84 -12.73
C ILE A 413 -20.34 11.19 -13.45
N GLU A 414 -21.32 11.36 -14.34
CA GLU A 414 -21.48 12.58 -15.17
C GLU A 414 -22.21 13.71 -14.43
N ASN A 415 -22.67 13.49 -13.20
CA ASN A 415 -23.50 14.43 -12.46
C ASN A 415 -22.67 15.24 -11.46
N ASP A 416 -22.55 16.54 -11.69
CA ASP A 416 -21.83 17.48 -10.82
C ASP A 416 -22.44 17.65 -9.41
N ALA A 417 -23.66 17.18 -9.14
CA ALA A 417 -24.24 17.22 -7.80
C ALA A 417 -23.67 16.14 -6.86
N ASN A 418 -23.04 15.11 -7.41
CA ASN A 418 -22.57 13.94 -6.70
C ASN A 418 -21.10 13.66 -7.03
N TYR A 419 -20.49 12.75 -6.27
CA TYR A 419 -19.19 12.18 -6.57
C TYR A 419 -19.16 10.70 -6.21
N VAL A 420 -18.16 9.98 -6.72
CA VAL A 420 -17.89 8.59 -6.30
C VAL A 420 -16.58 8.51 -5.51
N TYR A 421 -16.55 7.61 -4.53
CA TYR A 421 -15.34 7.29 -3.77
C TYR A 421 -15.50 5.91 -3.10
N PHE A 422 -14.47 5.42 -2.43
CA PHE A 422 -14.61 4.26 -1.53
C PHE A 422 -15.73 4.51 -0.53
N ALA A 423 -16.66 3.57 -0.40
CA ALA A 423 -17.73 3.65 0.59
C ALA A 423 -17.21 3.43 2.01
N HIS A 424 -16.04 2.81 2.14
CA HIS A 424 -15.53 2.33 3.41
C HIS A 424 -14.13 2.87 3.71
N ASP A 425 -13.89 3.06 5.00
CA ASP A 425 -12.67 3.60 5.60
C ASP A 425 -12.42 2.79 6.88
N ASN A 426 -11.16 2.62 7.27
CA ASN A 426 -10.85 1.94 8.52
C ASN A 426 -11.14 2.80 9.76
N THR A 427 -11.49 4.06 9.58
CA THR A 427 -12.02 4.96 10.61
C THR A 427 -13.55 4.92 10.63
N LEU A 428 -14.12 4.45 11.74
CA LEU A 428 -15.56 4.21 11.86
C LEU A 428 -16.43 5.46 11.71
N SER A 429 -15.93 6.64 12.07
CA SER A 429 -16.62 7.92 11.87
C SER A 429 -16.66 8.38 10.41
N ARG A 430 -15.83 7.80 9.53
CA ARG A 430 -15.71 8.15 8.11
C ARG A 430 -16.34 7.14 7.17
N THR A 431 -16.62 5.93 7.66
CA THR A 431 -17.13 4.82 6.85
C THR A 431 -18.66 4.74 6.76
N VAL A 432 -19.15 4.18 5.66
CA VAL A 432 -20.57 3.84 5.52
C VAL A 432 -20.89 2.59 6.34
N ARG A 433 -21.96 2.69 7.16
CA ARG A 433 -22.56 1.57 7.93
C ARG A 433 -21.63 0.88 8.94
N GLY A 434 -20.52 1.50 9.32
CA GLY A 434 -19.58 0.95 10.31
C GLY A 434 -18.70 -0.19 9.78
N ASN A 435 -18.63 -0.36 8.46
CA ASN A 435 -17.81 -1.39 7.81
C ASN A 435 -16.37 -0.88 7.63
N ARG A 436 -15.37 -1.76 7.63
CA ARG A 436 -13.97 -1.37 7.38
C ARG A 436 -13.58 -1.62 5.92
N LEU A 437 -12.64 -0.81 5.43
CA LEU A 437 -12.09 -0.94 4.07
C LEU A 437 -11.24 -2.21 3.93
N ALA A 438 -10.32 -2.44 4.88
CA ALA A 438 -9.44 -3.60 4.89
C ALA A 438 -9.16 -4.02 6.34
N GLN A 439 -9.37 -5.29 6.65
CA GLN A 439 -9.21 -5.80 8.01
C GLN A 439 -8.65 -7.23 8.00
N VAL A 440 -7.59 -7.46 8.77
CA VAL A 440 -7.04 -8.81 8.96
C VAL A 440 -8.07 -9.68 9.65
N MET A 441 -8.18 -10.92 9.20
CA MET A 441 -9.01 -11.95 9.80
C MET A 441 -8.13 -12.96 10.52
N SER A 442 -8.35 -13.10 11.84
CA SER A 442 -7.71 -14.14 12.64
C SER A 442 -8.22 -15.52 12.22
N LYS A 443 -7.37 -16.54 12.30
CA LYS A 443 -7.80 -17.95 12.14
C LYS A 443 -8.87 -18.42 13.11
N SER A 444 -9.13 -17.66 14.18
CA SER A 444 -10.29 -17.83 15.04
C SER A 444 -11.62 -17.43 14.39
N GLY A 445 -11.59 -16.90 13.17
CA GLY A 445 -12.74 -16.37 12.42
C GLY A 445 -13.17 -14.97 12.82
N SER A 446 -12.43 -14.34 13.72
CA SER A 446 -12.72 -12.98 14.19
C SER A 446 -11.94 -11.96 13.37
N LEU A 447 -12.63 -10.87 13.01
CA LEU A 447 -11.99 -9.70 12.43
C LEU A 447 -11.09 -9.02 13.47
N MET A 448 -9.91 -8.56 13.04
CA MET A 448 -8.85 -8.12 13.94
C MET A 448 -9.21 -6.82 14.67
N THR A 449 -8.97 -6.82 15.98
CA THR A 449 -9.27 -5.69 16.88
C THR A 449 -8.08 -5.28 17.75
N MET A 450 -6.93 -5.87 17.52
CA MET A 450 -5.74 -5.71 18.34
C MET A 450 -4.50 -6.02 17.52
N THR A 451 -3.31 -5.89 18.11
CA THR A 451 -2.08 -6.33 17.44
C THR A 451 -2.19 -7.80 17.03
N ALA A 452 -1.98 -8.07 15.74
CA ALA A 452 -1.96 -9.42 15.21
C ALA A 452 -0.77 -10.20 15.75
N LEU A 453 -0.98 -11.49 16.00
CA LEU A 453 -0.01 -12.43 16.54
C LEU A 453 0.18 -13.61 15.58
N ASN A 454 1.27 -14.36 15.74
CA ASN A 454 1.49 -15.61 15.02
C ASN A 454 0.29 -16.59 15.10
N SER A 455 -0.48 -16.54 16.18
CA SER A 455 -1.68 -17.37 16.37
C SER A 455 -2.85 -17.00 15.45
N ASP A 456 -2.79 -15.85 14.76
CA ASP A 456 -3.81 -15.38 13.83
C ASP A 456 -3.58 -15.86 12.41
N LEU A 457 -2.36 -16.31 12.07
CA LEU A 457 -2.01 -16.88 10.78
C LEU A 457 -2.62 -18.29 10.60
N PHE A 458 -3.17 -18.54 9.41
CA PHE A 458 -3.61 -19.88 9.01
C PHE A 458 -2.39 -20.73 8.65
N VAL A 459 -2.30 -21.93 9.20
CA VAL A 459 -1.19 -22.87 8.94
C VAL A 459 -1.71 -24.16 8.31
N GLN A 460 -0.80 -25.04 7.89
CA GLN A 460 -1.18 -26.34 7.31
C GLN A 460 -2.19 -27.09 8.19
N GLY A 461 -3.28 -27.53 7.58
CA GLY A 461 -4.41 -28.21 8.23
C GLY A 461 -5.55 -27.28 8.64
N ASP A 462 -5.32 -25.96 8.74
CA ASP A 462 -6.38 -24.99 9.03
C ASP A 462 -7.33 -24.85 7.83
N SER A 463 -8.60 -24.53 8.12
CA SER A 463 -9.63 -24.31 7.09
C SER A 463 -10.61 -23.22 7.49
N PHE A 464 -11.14 -22.52 6.49
CA PHE A 464 -12.09 -21.43 6.67
C PHE A 464 -13.19 -21.53 5.63
N GLY A 465 -14.44 -21.28 6.00
CA GLY A 465 -15.55 -21.26 5.05
C GLY A 465 -16.91 -21.44 5.69
N TYR A 466 -17.89 -21.75 4.84
CA TYR A 466 -19.29 -21.91 5.23
C TYR A 466 -19.55 -23.00 6.30
N ASP A 467 -18.66 -23.97 6.48
CA ASP A 467 -18.81 -25.06 7.45
C ASP A 467 -18.03 -24.86 8.75
N THR A 468 -16.85 -24.21 8.71
CA THR A 468 -16.05 -23.88 9.90
C THR A 468 -16.39 -22.52 10.50
N PHE A 469 -16.88 -21.58 9.69
CA PHE A 469 -17.27 -20.23 10.08
C PHE A 469 -18.66 -19.87 9.54
N SER A 470 -19.62 -20.76 9.74
CA SER A 470 -21.00 -20.64 9.22
C SER A 470 -21.75 -19.36 9.64
N ASN A 471 -21.33 -18.73 10.75
CA ASN A 471 -21.90 -17.48 11.24
C ASN A 471 -21.19 -16.23 10.69
N PHE A 472 -20.04 -16.37 10.04
CA PHE A 472 -19.35 -15.24 9.43
C PHE A 472 -20.19 -14.71 8.27
N LYS A 473 -20.34 -13.39 8.21
CA LYS A 473 -21.01 -12.68 7.12
C LYS A 473 -20.06 -11.62 6.60
N MET A 474 -20.09 -11.47 5.29
CA MET A 474 -19.54 -10.30 4.61
C MET A 474 -20.31 -9.05 5.10
N ASN A 475 -19.72 -7.87 5.00
CA ASN A 475 -20.31 -6.56 5.28
C ASN A 475 -21.56 -6.28 4.42
N SER A 476 -21.66 -6.86 3.23
CA SER A 476 -22.88 -6.90 2.42
C SER A 476 -24.03 -7.73 3.02
N GLY A 477 -23.75 -8.52 4.06
CA GLY A 477 -24.65 -9.51 4.65
C GLY A 477 -24.62 -10.87 3.93
N ALA A 478 -23.81 -11.00 2.87
CA ALA A 478 -23.67 -12.24 2.12
C ALA A 478 -22.97 -13.33 2.93
N GLU A 479 -23.32 -14.59 2.65
CA GLU A 479 -22.60 -15.75 3.13
C GLU A 479 -21.33 -15.99 2.31
N LEU A 480 -20.35 -16.63 2.94
CA LEU A 480 -19.21 -17.19 2.23
C LEU A 480 -19.70 -18.34 1.35
N GLY A 481 -19.68 -18.17 0.03
CA GLY A 481 -19.99 -19.27 -0.90
C GLY A 481 -18.81 -20.22 -1.13
N PHE A 482 -17.71 -20.04 -0.39
CA PHE A 482 -16.49 -20.82 -0.50
C PHE A 482 -16.02 -21.34 0.85
N LYS A 483 -15.28 -22.45 0.77
CA LYS A 483 -14.41 -22.94 1.83
C LYS A 483 -13.01 -23.11 1.25
N PHE A 484 -11.99 -22.75 2.02
CA PHE A 484 -10.61 -23.09 1.72
C PHE A 484 -9.98 -23.95 2.82
N GLN A 485 -8.97 -24.73 2.47
CA GLN A 485 -8.15 -25.50 3.39
C GLN A 485 -6.68 -25.41 2.96
N ILE A 486 -5.81 -25.14 3.93
CA ILE A 486 -4.36 -25.16 3.70
C ILE A 486 -3.89 -26.62 3.75
N THR A 487 -3.51 -27.19 2.61
CA THR A 487 -3.21 -28.64 2.51
C THR A 487 -1.73 -28.94 2.65
N GLU A 488 -0.87 -28.09 2.11
CA GLU A 488 0.58 -28.16 2.26
C GLU A 488 1.16 -26.76 2.48
N MET A 489 2.18 -26.68 3.35
CA MET A 489 2.93 -25.46 3.59
C MET A 489 4.39 -25.82 3.81
N ASN A 490 5.29 -25.07 3.21
CA ASN A 490 6.74 -25.15 3.41
C ASN A 490 7.35 -23.75 3.41
N GLU A 491 8.65 -23.61 3.63
CA GLU A 491 9.31 -22.30 3.78
C GLU A 491 9.13 -21.35 2.58
N THR A 492 8.83 -21.87 1.38
CA THR A 492 8.74 -21.07 0.14
C THR A 492 7.35 -21.00 -0.47
N SER A 493 6.47 -21.96 -0.19
CA SER A 493 5.15 -22.03 -0.82
C SER A 493 4.06 -22.66 0.04
N CYS A 494 2.80 -22.40 -0.34
CA CYS A 494 1.60 -22.88 0.31
C CYS A 494 0.57 -23.34 -0.72
N THR A 495 0.01 -24.53 -0.55
CA THR A 495 -1.05 -25.09 -1.39
C THR A 495 -2.39 -25.02 -0.66
N ILE A 496 -3.40 -24.48 -1.36
CA ILE A 496 -4.72 -24.19 -0.82
C ILE A 496 -5.79 -24.84 -1.71
N ASP A 497 -6.62 -25.69 -1.11
CA ASP A 497 -7.78 -26.29 -1.77
C ASP A 497 -9.03 -25.45 -1.50
N PHE A 498 -9.77 -25.14 -2.55
CA PHE A 498 -11.05 -24.43 -2.50
C PHE A 498 -12.22 -25.32 -2.87
N TYR A 499 -13.33 -25.11 -2.16
CA TYR A 499 -14.57 -25.84 -2.25
C TYR A 499 -15.73 -24.83 -2.34
N VAL A 500 -16.80 -25.23 -3.02
CA VAL A 500 -18.03 -24.43 -3.15
C VAL A 500 -19.08 -25.02 -2.22
N ALA A 501 -19.89 -24.15 -1.60
CA ALA A 501 -21.02 -24.53 -0.75
C ALA A 501 -22.09 -25.37 -1.46
#